data_AF-A0A6P0SIB6-F1
#
_entry.id   AF-A0A6P0SIB6-F1
#
_cell.length_a   1.000
_cell.length_b   1.000
_cell.length_c   1.000
_cell.angle_alpha   90.00
_cell.angle_beta   90.00
_cell.angle_gamma   90.00
#
_symmetry.space_group_name_H-M   'P 1'
#
loop_
_entity.id
_entity.type
_entity.pdbx_description
1 polymer ?
#
loop_
_entity_poly.entity_id
_entity_poly.type
_entity_poly.pdbx_seq_one_letter_code
_entity_poly.pdbx_strand_id
1 'polypeptide(L)'
;MFLSPEQRTIVRQWFGVSRYVFNRTVNILENGEVKANWKAIKTDRLNDLTEWCKAVPYQIKSIAIKDACTAVREAKKKSKKTVFIPTG
;
A
#
# COMPACT_ATOMS: atom_id res chain seq x y z
N MET A 1 -11.66 -20.49 -17.99
CA MET A 1 -11.56 -20.93 -16.58
C MET A 1 -12.29 -19.90 -15.72
N PHE A 2 -13.31 -20.30 -14.97
CA PHE A 2 -14.06 -19.41 -14.07
C PHE A 2 -13.85 -19.84 -12.62
N LEU A 3 -13.71 -18.88 -11.72
CA LEU A 3 -13.57 -19.15 -10.28
C LEU A 3 -14.91 -19.66 -9.71
N SER A 4 -14.85 -20.60 -8.77
CA SER A 4 -16.02 -21.00 -7.97
C SER A 4 -16.51 -19.83 -7.09
N PRO A 5 -17.75 -19.89 -6.55
CA PRO A 5 -18.22 -18.91 -5.58
C PRO A 5 -17.25 -18.69 -4.40
N GLU A 6 -16.69 -19.77 -3.85
CA GLU A 6 -15.75 -19.75 -2.72
C GLU A 6 -14.44 -19.09 -3.12
N GLN A 7 -13.89 -19.47 -4.28
CA GLN A 7 -12.68 -18.87 -4.82
C GLN A 7 -12.86 -17.36 -5.10
N ARG A 8 -14.03 -16.94 -5.59
CA ARG A 8 -14.35 -15.51 -5.77
C ARG A 8 -14.35 -14.76 -4.45
N THR A 9 -14.90 -15.36 -3.39
CA THR A 9 -14.90 -14.75 -2.05
C THR A 9 -13.48 -14.57 -1.52
N ILE A 10 -12.63 -15.60 -1.66
CA ILE A 10 -11.21 -15.54 -1.27
C ILE A 10 -10.49 -14.42 -2.03
N VAL A 11 -10.63 -14.38 -3.35
CA VAL A 11 -9.98 -13.37 -4.19
C VAL A 11 -10.49 -11.96 -3.85
N ARG A 12 -11.79 -11.78 -3.59
CA ARG A 12 -12.34 -10.50 -3.14
C ARG A 12 -11.77 -10.06 -1.80
N GLN A 13 -11.62 -10.98 -0.85
CA GLN A 13 -10.97 -10.68 0.44
C GLN A 13 -9.52 -10.24 0.22
N TRP A 14 -8.77 -10.93 -0.64
CA TRP A 14 -7.39 -10.58 -0.96
C TRP A 14 -7.28 -9.17 -1.55
N PHE A 15 -8.17 -8.81 -2.47
CA PHE A 15 -8.24 -7.45 -3.01
C PHE A 15 -8.62 -6.43 -1.94
N GLY A 16 -9.57 -6.76 -1.06
CA GLY A 16 -9.98 -5.90 0.05
C GLY A 16 -8.83 -5.60 1.00
N VAL A 17 -8.12 -6.63 1.45
CA VAL A 17 -6.96 -6.48 2.34
C VAL A 17 -5.81 -5.74 1.65
N SER A 18 -5.54 -6.02 0.37
CA SER A 18 -4.53 -5.29 -0.40
C SER A 18 -4.82 -3.77 -0.42
N ARG A 19 -6.06 -3.37 -0.75
CA ARG A 19 -6.49 -1.96 -0.74
C ARG A 19 -6.41 -1.34 0.64
N TYR A 20 -6.85 -2.06 1.67
CA TYR A 20 -6.79 -1.60 3.05
C TYR A 20 -5.35 -1.31 3.48
N VAL A 21 -4.45 -2.26 3.27
CA VAL A 21 -3.02 -2.14 3.63
C VAL A 21 -2.36 -1.01 2.84
N PHE A 22 -2.66 -0.89 1.54
CA PHE A 22 -2.16 0.19 0.70
C PHE A 22 -2.58 1.56 1.25
N ASN A 23 -3.89 1.79 1.45
CA ASN A 23 -4.42 3.08 1.91
C ASN A 23 -3.87 3.45 3.29
N ARG A 24 -3.80 2.48 4.21
CA ARG A 24 -3.22 2.71 5.53
C ARG A 24 -1.74 3.09 5.45
N THR A 25 -0.99 2.47 4.55
CA THR A 25 0.42 2.81 4.32
C THR A 25 0.57 4.21 3.71
N VAL A 26 -0.31 4.60 2.78
CA VAL A 26 -0.32 5.97 2.21
C VAL A 26 -0.57 7.01 3.30
N ASN A 27 -1.60 6.85 4.14
CA ASN A 27 -1.94 7.82 5.19
C ASN A 27 -0.77 8.08 6.16
N ILE A 28 0.00 7.05 6.49
CA ILE A 28 1.18 7.19 7.37
C ILE A 28 2.29 7.99 6.67
N LEU A 29 2.47 7.77 5.38
CA LEU A 29 3.54 8.40 4.58
C LEU A 29 3.19 9.82 4.11
N GLU A 30 1.91 10.17 4.12
CA GLU A 30 1.35 11.43 3.63
C GLU A 30 1.95 12.62 4.39
N ASN A 31 1.91 12.57 5.73
CA ASN A 31 2.43 13.62 6.61
C ASN A 31 3.97 13.76 6.55
N GLY A 32 4.67 12.80 5.94
CA GLY A 32 6.11 12.88 5.68
C GLY A 32 7.04 12.68 6.88
N GLU A 33 6.51 12.51 8.09
CA GLU A 33 7.26 12.12 9.29
C GLU A 33 7.97 10.77 9.11
N VAL A 34 7.30 9.84 8.43
CA VAL A 34 7.85 8.52 8.10
C VAL A 34 8.41 8.52 6.68
N LYS A 35 9.68 8.13 6.54
CA LYS A 35 10.30 7.92 5.22
C LYS A 35 9.69 6.70 4.55
N ALA A 36 9.39 6.80 3.25
CA ALA A 36 8.87 5.72 2.41
C ALA A 36 9.90 4.60 2.15
N ASN A 37 10.34 3.92 3.21
CA ASN A 37 11.22 2.76 3.17
C ASN A 37 10.41 1.49 3.44
N TRP A 38 10.04 0.79 2.38
CA TRP A 38 9.17 -0.38 2.46
C TRP A 38 9.75 -1.50 3.33
N LYS A 39 11.08 -1.67 3.40
CA LYS A 39 11.70 -2.72 4.23
C LYS A 39 11.51 -2.45 5.72
N ALA A 40 11.67 -1.20 6.12
CA ALA A 40 11.49 -0.77 7.51
C ALA A 40 10.01 -0.82 7.91
N ILE A 41 9.13 -0.29 7.05
CA ILE A 41 7.69 -0.20 7.32
C ILE A 41 7.03 -1.57 7.38
N LYS A 42 7.48 -2.51 6.56
CA LYS A 42 6.82 -3.81 6.40
C LYS A 42 6.74 -4.62 7.69
N THR A 43 7.78 -4.63 8.52
CA THR A 43 7.81 -5.44 9.75
C THR A 43 6.77 -4.95 10.75
N ASP A 44 6.79 -3.66 11.08
CA ASP A 44 5.88 -3.07 12.06
C ASP A 44 4.44 -3.10 11.55
N ARG A 45 4.23 -2.81 10.26
CA ARG A 45 2.89 -2.77 9.69
C ARG A 45 2.22 -4.13 9.67
N LEU A 46 2.95 -5.21 9.43
CA LEU A 46 2.37 -6.55 9.41
C LEU A 46 1.93 -7.02 10.80
N ASN A 47 2.60 -6.54 11.85
CA ASN A 47 2.25 -6.86 13.23
C ASN A 47 1.00 -6.10 13.71
N ASP A 48 0.79 -4.87 13.22
CA ASP A 48 -0.36 -4.01 13.56
C ASP A 48 -1.67 -4.37 12.82
N LEU A 49 -1.67 -5.42 11.99
CA LEU A 49 -2.86 -5.77 11.21
C LEU A 49 -3.90 -6.51 12.04
N THR A 50 -5.18 -6.18 11.81
CA THR A 50 -6.32 -6.89 12.38
C THR A 50 -6.34 -8.36 11.94
N GLU A 51 -6.95 -9.23 12.77
CA GLU A 51 -7.05 -10.68 12.50
C GLU A 51 -7.59 -11.00 11.10
N TRP A 52 -8.56 -10.21 10.59
CA TRP A 52 -9.10 -10.36 9.24
C TRP A 52 -8.03 -10.30 8.14
N CYS A 53 -6.99 -9.48 8.34
CA CYS A 53 -5.88 -9.38 7.41
C CYS A 53 -4.90 -10.55 7.54
N LYS A 54 -4.84 -11.22 8.69
CA LYS A 54 -3.91 -12.35 8.93
C LYS A 54 -4.25 -13.56 8.07
N ALA A 55 -5.53 -13.78 7.78
CA ALA A 55 -6.02 -14.83 6.88
C ALA A 55 -5.57 -14.68 5.40
N VAL A 56 -5.13 -13.48 4.99
CA VAL A 56 -4.65 -13.23 3.63
C VAL A 56 -3.15 -13.52 3.52
N PRO A 57 -2.66 -14.11 2.40
CA PRO A 57 -1.25 -14.39 2.21
C PRO A 57 -0.34 -13.19 2.46
N TYR A 58 0.79 -13.44 3.11
CA TYR A 58 1.81 -12.43 3.42
C TYR A 58 2.25 -11.62 2.20
N GLN A 59 2.43 -12.28 1.06
CA GLN A 59 2.92 -11.64 -0.16
C GLN A 59 1.99 -10.52 -0.64
N ILE A 60 0.67 -10.71 -0.53
CA ILE A 60 -0.33 -9.71 -0.95
C ILE A 60 -0.19 -8.45 -0.10
N LYS A 61 -0.08 -8.61 1.22
CA LYS A 61 0.14 -7.51 2.16
C LYS A 61 1.48 -6.82 1.91
N SER A 62 2.54 -7.60 1.71
CA SER A 62 3.88 -7.07 1.45
C SER A 62 3.97 -6.27 0.15
N ILE A 63 3.29 -6.71 -0.92
CA ILE A 63 3.28 -6.00 -2.21
C ILE A 63 2.50 -4.69 -2.05
N ALA A 64 1.35 -4.71 -1.39
CA ALA A 64 0.56 -3.50 -1.12
C ALA A 64 1.36 -2.40 -0.41
N ILE A 65 2.17 -2.76 0.60
CA ILE A 65 3.08 -1.82 1.30
C ILE A 65 4.13 -1.25 0.34
N LYS A 66 4.75 -2.10 -0.48
CA LYS A 66 5.78 -1.70 -1.45
C LYS A 66 5.20 -0.75 -2.50
N ASP A 67 4.01 -1.04 -2.99
CA ASP A 67 3.32 -0.21 -3.98
C ASP A 67 2.95 1.14 -3.39
N ALA A 68 2.45 1.18 -2.16
CA ALA A 68 2.16 2.44 -1.45
C ALA A 68 3.41 3.30 -1.25
N CYS A 69 4.52 2.69 -0.80
CA CYS A 69 5.80 3.40 -0.66
C CYS A 69 6.28 3.98 -2.00
N THR A 70 6.14 3.21 -3.08
CA THR A 70 6.54 3.63 -4.43
C THR A 70 5.66 4.78 -4.90
N ALA A 71 4.33 4.65 -4.76
CA ALA A 71 3.36 5.68 -5.15
C ALA A 71 3.64 7.01 -4.45
N VAL A 72 3.82 7.01 -3.13
CA VAL A 72 4.12 8.24 -2.37
C VAL A 72 5.47 8.84 -2.77
N ARG A 73 6.50 8.00 -2.99
CA ARG A 73 7.80 8.48 -3.45
C ARG A 73 7.72 9.16 -4.81
N GLU A 74 7.02 8.56 -5.77
CA GLU A 74 6.85 9.13 -7.10
C GLU A 74 5.96 10.38 -7.09
N ALA A 75 4.91 10.42 -6.25
CA ALA A 75 4.08 11.61 -6.05
C ALA A 75 4.90 12.78 -5.50
N LYS A 76 5.73 12.55 -4.47
CA LYS A 76 6.63 13.57 -3.91
C LYS A 76 7.67 14.05 -4.94
N LYS A 77 8.19 13.16 -5.79
CA LYS A 77 9.10 13.56 -6.89
C LYS A 77 8.39 14.42 -7.95
N LYS A 78 7.15 14.07 -8.34
CA LYS A 78 6.37 14.83 -9.32
C LYS A 78 5.99 16.22 -8.79
N SER A 79 5.55 16.31 -7.55
CA SER A 79 5.22 17.59 -6.90
C SER A 79 6.41 18.56 -6.92
N LYS A 80 7.63 18.09 -6.65
CA LYS A 80 8.85 18.91 -6.76
C LYS A 80 9.15 19.40 -8.18
N LYS A 81 8.72 18.67 -9.22
CA LYS A 81 8.91 19.07 -10.63
C LYS A 81 7.88 20.11 -11.09
N THR A 82 6.67 20.09 -10.52
CA THR A 82 5.60 21.04 -10.89
C THR A 82 5.79 22.44 -10.28
N VAL A 83 6.59 22.60 -9.23
CA VAL A 83 6.91 23.92 -8.65
C VAL A 83 7.71 24.82 -9.61
N PHE A 84 8.30 24.25 -10.68
CA PHE A 84 9.02 25.02 -11.69
C PHE A 84 8.18 25.16 -12.98
N ILE A 85 7.17 26.02 -12.94
CA ILE A 85 6.65 26.66 -14.16
C ILE A 85 7.21 28.08 -14.13
N PRO A 86 8.21 28.42 -14.96
CA PRO A 86 8.55 29.81 -15.17
C PRO A 86 7.36 30.43 -15.90
N THR A 87 6.60 31.26 -15.19
CA THR A 87 5.69 32.22 -15.83
C THR A 87 6.57 33.20 -16.61
N GLY A 88 6.79 32.89 -17.88
CA GLY A 88 7.24 33.84 -18.89
C GLY A 88 6.07 34.60 -19.47
#